data_AF-A0A4S1WJA9-F1
#
_entry.id   AF-A0A4S1WJA9-F1
#
_cell.length_a   1.000
_cell.length_b   1.000
_cell.length_c   1.000
_cell.angle_alpha   90.00
_cell.angle_beta   90.00
_cell.angle_gamma   90.00
#
_symmetry.space_group_name_H-M   'P 1'
#
loop_
_entity.id
_entity.type
_entity.pdbx_description
1 polymer ?
#
loop_
_entity_poly.entity_id
_entity_poly.type
_entity_poly.pdbx_seq_one_letter_code
_entity_poly.pdbx_strand_id
1 'polypeptide(L)'
;MSGRLLRNPLALAGAMLVSALLGAGAFALLLSWMPGLAGPAIRGYLLEHPEVLPEAMDRLQARETARYEKAQQGAQAAVPQHRAQLETPFAGAWAGNPKGDVTVVAFMDYACGYCRASLPGIEELLAKDPNVRVVYREFPVLGPESVLAARWALAAAGQGKFRAFHDALFAAGQPSAENIALAVEKAGLDKAVATKAIESKPVEQEIAANHKYGELLAMTGTPSWVVGGKLLSGARDYAGLAAAVAEARAAK
;
A
#
# COMPACT_ATOMS: atom_id res chain seq x y z
N MET A 1 54.79 1.25 -54.84
CA MET A 1 54.43 0.20 -53.85
C MET A 1 53.02 0.40 -53.28
N SER A 2 52.03 0.77 -54.13
CA SER A 2 50.64 0.98 -53.70
C SER A 2 49.74 0.09 -54.55
N GLY A 3 49.14 -0.95 -53.97
CA GLY A 3 48.22 -1.82 -54.72
C GLY A 3 47.93 -3.21 -54.15
N ARG A 4 48.49 -3.62 -53.00
CA ARG A 4 48.18 -4.93 -52.39
C ARG A 4 47.04 -4.93 -51.36
N LEU A 5 46.61 -3.77 -50.85
CA LEU A 5 45.57 -3.68 -49.82
C LEU A 5 44.13 -3.75 -50.34
N LEU A 6 43.88 -3.53 -51.63
CA LEU A 6 42.53 -3.46 -52.22
C LEU A 6 41.97 -4.79 -52.75
N ARG A 7 42.72 -5.90 -52.64
CA ARG A 7 42.33 -7.21 -53.22
C ARG A 7 41.84 -8.24 -52.20
N ASN A 8 41.81 -7.91 -50.91
CA ASN A 8 41.36 -8.83 -49.86
C ASN A 8 40.04 -8.36 -49.22
N PRO A 9 38.90 -9.01 -49.52
CA PRO A 9 37.58 -8.58 -49.04
C PRO A 9 37.45 -8.64 -47.51
N LEU A 10 38.22 -9.51 -46.84
CA LEU A 10 38.24 -9.60 -45.37
C LEU A 10 38.95 -8.41 -44.73
N ALA A 11 39.97 -7.84 -45.38
CA ALA A 11 40.66 -6.64 -44.90
C ALA A 11 39.79 -5.38 -45.06
N LEU A 12 38.97 -5.32 -46.12
CA LEU A 12 37.99 -4.27 -46.35
C LEU A 12 36.82 -4.34 -45.35
N ALA A 13 36.28 -5.54 -45.09
CA ALA A 13 35.23 -5.73 -44.10
C ALA A 13 35.71 -5.41 -42.67
N GLY A 14 36.93 -5.80 -42.32
CA GLY A 14 37.56 -5.44 -41.03
C GLY A 14 37.76 -3.93 -40.87
N ALA A 15 38.21 -3.25 -41.93
CA ALA A 15 38.35 -1.79 -41.91
C ALA A 15 37.00 -1.07 -41.77
N MET A 16 35.93 -1.53 -42.45
CA MET A 16 34.58 -0.95 -42.31
C MET A 16 33.98 -1.17 -40.92
N LEU A 17 34.16 -2.35 -40.32
CA LEU A 17 33.71 -2.63 -38.95
C LEU A 17 34.44 -1.78 -37.90
N VAL A 18 35.76 -1.61 -38.06
CA VAL A 18 36.56 -0.75 -37.17
C VAL A 18 36.17 0.72 -37.34
N SER A 19 35.93 1.20 -38.56
CA SER A 19 35.43 2.56 -38.81
C SER A 19 34.01 2.79 -38.26
N ALA A 20 33.12 1.79 -38.34
CA ALA A 20 31.76 1.88 -37.78
C ALA A 20 31.78 1.90 -36.24
N LEU A 21 32.62 1.07 -35.60
CA LEU A 21 32.77 1.03 -34.15
C LEU A 21 33.47 2.28 -33.59
N LEU A 22 34.50 2.78 -34.27
CA LEU A 22 35.15 4.05 -33.92
C LEU A 22 34.22 5.24 -34.16
N GLY A 23 33.41 5.23 -35.22
CA GLY A 23 32.41 6.26 -35.50
C GLY A 23 31.32 6.33 -34.44
N ALA A 24 30.76 5.19 -34.03
CA ALA A 24 29.74 5.13 -32.99
C ALA A 24 30.31 5.52 -31.60
N GLY A 25 31.51 5.05 -31.27
CA GLY A 25 32.20 5.40 -30.03
C GLY A 25 32.58 6.87 -29.95
N ALA A 26 33.12 7.44 -31.05
CA ALA A 26 33.46 8.85 -31.13
C ALA A 26 32.21 9.74 -31.11
N PHE A 27 31.11 9.34 -31.74
CA PHE A 27 29.84 10.09 -31.73
C PHE A 27 29.20 10.09 -30.33
N ALA A 28 29.21 8.95 -29.62
CA ALA A 28 28.75 8.87 -28.24
C ALA A 28 29.64 9.69 -27.28
N LEU A 29 30.96 9.71 -27.48
CA LEU A 29 31.86 10.59 -26.75
C LEU A 29 31.58 12.07 -27.08
N LEU A 30 31.38 12.42 -28.35
CA LEU A 30 31.09 13.80 -28.76
C LEU A 30 29.76 14.31 -28.16
N LEU A 31 28.73 13.45 -28.13
CA LEU A 31 27.44 13.73 -27.52
C LEU A 31 27.51 13.88 -26.00
N SER A 32 28.36 13.11 -25.32
CA SER A 32 28.56 13.26 -23.87
C SER A 32 29.34 14.53 -23.49
N TRP A 33 30.08 15.13 -24.43
CA TRP A 33 30.84 16.37 -24.24
C TRP A 33 30.05 17.63 -24.68
N MET A 34 28.88 17.47 -25.31
CA MET A 34 28.00 18.56 -25.75
C MET A 34 26.55 18.39 -25.26
N PRO A 35 26.30 18.38 -23.94
CA PRO A 35 24.94 18.36 -23.39
C PRO A 35 24.24 19.68 -23.71
N GLY A 36 23.55 19.75 -24.86
CA GLY A 36 22.85 20.96 -25.28
C GLY A 36 22.55 21.07 -26.78
N LEU A 37 23.24 20.29 -27.63
CA LEU A 37 23.08 20.37 -29.10
C LEU A 37 21.67 19.94 -29.57
N ALA A 38 21.02 19.05 -28.83
CA ALA A 38 19.65 18.63 -29.10
C ALA A 38 18.58 19.57 -28.48
N GLY A 39 18.95 20.44 -27.54
CA GLY A 39 17.99 21.28 -26.80
C GLY A 39 17.18 22.23 -27.69
N PRO A 40 17.82 23.03 -28.56
CA PRO A 40 17.12 23.91 -29.50
C PRO A 40 16.29 23.15 -30.54
N ALA A 41 16.76 21.98 -30.98
CA ALA A 41 16.07 21.16 -31.98
C ALA A 41 14.82 20.45 -31.38
N ILE A 42 14.94 19.88 -30.18
CA ILE A 42 13.80 19.29 -29.45
C ILE A 42 12.79 20.38 -29.10
N ARG A 43 13.25 21.54 -28.63
CA ARG A 43 12.37 22.68 -28.35
C ARG A 43 11.66 23.18 -29.61
N GLY A 44 12.39 23.30 -30.73
CA GLY A 44 11.82 23.66 -32.03
C GLY A 44 10.72 22.68 -32.44
N TYR A 45 11.02 21.39 -32.41
CA TYR A 45 10.06 20.33 -32.73
C TYR A 45 8.82 20.34 -31.83
N LEU A 46 8.98 20.49 -30.50
CA LEU A 46 7.85 20.55 -29.57
C LEU A 46 6.99 21.81 -29.75
N LEU A 47 7.58 22.92 -30.22
CA LEU A 47 6.83 24.15 -30.53
C LEU A 47 6.14 24.09 -31.90
N GLU A 48 6.72 23.38 -32.86
CA GLU A 48 6.12 23.09 -34.17
C GLU A 48 5.03 22.02 -34.09
N HIS A 49 5.13 21.11 -33.11
CA HIS A 49 4.20 20.00 -32.86
C HIS A 49 3.71 19.99 -31.40
N PRO A 50 2.95 21.01 -30.96
CA PRO A 50 2.46 21.09 -29.58
C PRO A 50 1.56 19.90 -29.19
N GLU A 51 0.96 19.20 -30.16
CA GLU A 51 0.14 17.99 -29.99
C GLU A 51 0.91 16.78 -29.43
N VAL A 52 2.23 16.75 -29.57
CA VAL A 52 3.06 15.64 -29.08
C VAL A 52 3.04 15.56 -27.55
N LEU A 53 2.94 16.71 -26.86
CA LEU A 53 2.90 16.76 -25.40
C LEU A 53 1.61 16.15 -24.81
N PRO A 54 0.39 16.58 -25.18
CA PRO A 54 -0.82 15.95 -24.70
C PRO A 54 -0.90 14.47 -25.11
N GLU A 55 -0.51 14.10 -26.32
CA GLU A 55 -0.50 12.69 -26.74
C GLU A 55 0.46 11.84 -25.88
N ALA A 56 1.65 12.37 -25.56
CA ALA A 56 2.59 11.70 -24.67
C ALA A 56 2.04 11.58 -23.24
N MET A 57 1.38 12.61 -22.72
CA MET A 57 0.72 12.59 -21.41
C MET A 57 -0.43 11.58 -21.37
N ASP A 58 -1.28 11.54 -22.39
CA ASP A 58 -2.40 10.59 -22.50
C ASP A 58 -1.88 9.15 -22.53
N ARG A 59 -0.81 8.89 -23.30
CA ARG A 59 -0.17 7.58 -23.35
C ARG A 59 0.47 7.18 -22.02
N LEU A 60 1.06 8.14 -21.30
CA LEU A 60 1.61 7.90 -19.98
C LEU A 60 0.50 7.56 -18.99
N GLN A 61 -0.54 8.39 -18.94
CA GLN A 61 -1.69 8.20 -18.06
C GLN A 61 -2.39 6.86 -18.34
N ALA A 62 -2.62 6.51 -19.61
CA ALA A 62 -3.21 5.22 -19.97
C ALA A 62 -2.36 4.02 -19.51
N ARG A 63 -1.03 4.12 -19.62
CA ARG A 63 -0.11 3.09 -19.10
C ARG A 63 -0.15 3.01 -17.58
N GLU A 64 -0.23 4.14 -16.89
CA GLU A 64 -0.33 4.18 -15.43
C GLU A 64 -1.66 3.60 -14.94
N THR A 65 -2.79 3.97 -15.55
CA THR A 65 -4.10 3.39 -15.25
C THR A 65 -4.11 1.89 -15.48
N ALA A 66 -3.62 1.41 -16.62
CA ALA A 66 -3.55 -0.02 -16.91
C ALA A 66 -2.65 -0.78 -15.92
N ARG A 67 -1.53 -0.17 -15.48
CA ARG A 67 -0.67 -0.74 -14.44
C ARG A 67 -1.39 -0.82 -13.09
N TYR A 68 -2.09 0.23 -12.70
CA TYR A 68 -2.87 0.28 -11.48
C TYR A 68 -3.99 -0.77 -11.49
N GLU A 69 -4.77 -0.84 -12.56
CA GLU A 69 -5.84 -1.82 -12.73
C GLU A 69 -5.31 -3.26 -12.67
N LYS A 70 -4.20 -3.55 -13.37
CA LYS A 70 -3.57 -4.86 -13.33
C LYS A 70 -3.09 -5.23 -11.92
N ALA A 71 -2.52 -4.26 -11.19
CA ALA A 71 -2.10 -4.47 -9.80
C ALA A 71 -3.30 -4.74 -8.89
N GLN A 72 -4.40 -3.98 -9.03
CA GLN A 72 -5.63 -4.18 -8.28
C GLN A 72 -6.30 -5.53 -8.59
N GLN A 73 -6.32 -5.96 -9.85
CA GLN A 73 -6.80 -7.28 -10.25
C GLN A 73 -5.97 -8.41 -9.64
N GLY A 74 -4.64 -8.27 -9.66
CA GLY A 74 -3.72 -9.22 -9.02
C GLY A 74 -3.94 -9.31 -7.51
N ALA A 75 -4.05 -8.16 -6.84
CA ALA A 75 -4.34 -8.06 -5.42
C ALA A 75 -5.69 -8.72 -5.06
N GLN A 76 -6.73 -8.41 -5.84
CA GLN A 76 -8.06 -8.99 -5.69
C GLN A 76 -8.05 -10.52 -5.87
N ALA A 77 -7.24 -11.04 -6.80
CA ALA A 77 -7.07 -12.48 -7.00
C ALA A 77 -6.27 -13.17 -5.88
N ALA A 78 -5.43 -12.43 -5.14
CA ALA A 78 -4.66 -12.95 -4.01
C ALA A 78 -5.50 -13.09 -2.72
N VAL A 79 -6.58 -12.32 -2.56
CA VAL A 79 -7.40 -12.32 -1.33
C VAL A 79 -7.82 -13.73 -0.89
N PRO A 80 -8.41 -14.60 -1.76
CA PRO A 80 -8.84 -15.93 -1.33
C PRO A 80 -7.69 -16.83 -0.84
N GLN A 81 -6.49 -16.66 -1.40
CA GLN A 81 -5.30 -17.45 -1.05
C GLN A 81 -4.75 -17.10 0.34
N HIS A 82 -5.01 -15.87 0.80
CA HIS A 82 -4.50 -15.34 2.06
C HIS A 82 -5.60 -15.07 3.09
N ARG A 83 -6.85 -15.45 2.80
CA ARG A 83 -8.02 -15.13 3.62
C ARG A 83 -7.86 -15.57 5.08
N ALA A 84 -7.45 -16.82 5.31
CA ALA A 84 -7.31 -17.36 6.65
C ALA A 84 -6.30 -16.55 7.48
N GLN A 85 -5.18 -16.16 6.87
CA GLN A 85 -4.19 -15.32 7.51
C GLN A 85 -4.80 -13.94 7.80
N LEU A 86 -5.38 -13.26 6.81
CA LEU A 86 -5.97 -11.92 6.94
C LEU A 86 -7.04 -11.85 8.04
N GLU A 87 -7.90 -12.86 8.14
CA GLU A 87 -9.02 -12.94 9.09
C GLU A 87 -8.61 -13.41 10.50
N THR A 88 -7.37 -13.87 10.71
CA THR A 88 -6.91 -14.29 12.05
C THR A 88 -6.41 -13.07 12.83
N PRO A 89 -7.13 -12.57 13.86
CA PRO A 89 -6.71 -11.39 14.60
C PRO A 89 -5.46 -11.66 15.43
N PHE A 90 -4.70 -10.60 15.70
CA PHE A 90 -3.72 -10.62 16.77
C PHE A 90 -4.44 -10.56 18.13
N ALA A 91 -4.41 -11.66 18.88
CA ALA A 91 -5.03 -11.75 20.20
C ALA A 91 -6.49 -11.20 20.21
N GLY A 92 -6.76 -10.19 21.04
CA GLY A 92 -8.07 -9.54 21.15
C GLY A 92 -8.38 -8.43 20.11
N ALA A 93 -7.61 -8.29 19.02
CA ALA A 93 -7.78 -7.23 18.02
C ALA A 93 -8.97 -7.50 17.06
N TRP A 94 -10.16 -7.72 17.61
CA TRP A 94 -11.39 -7.98 16.88
C TRP A 94 -12.63 -7.51 17.67
N ALA A 95 -13.78 -7.43 17.00
CA ALA A 95 -15.07 -7.10 17.59
C ALA A 95 -16.22 -7.87 16.93
N GLY A 96 -17.39 -7.82 17.53
CA GLY A 96 -18.60 -8.49 17.04
C GLY A 96 -18.68 -9.95 17.46
N ASN A 97 -19.11 -10.82 16.55
CA ASN A 97 -19.32 -12.23 16.83
C ASN A 97 -18.05 -13.05 16.50
N PRO A 98 -17.43 -13.77 17.46
CA PRO A 98 -16.25 -14.59 17.18
C PRO A 98 -16.52 -15.73 16.19
N LYS A 99 -17.79 -16.12 16.03
CA LYS A 99 -18.27 -17.14 15.09
C LYS A 99 -19.14 -16.51 14.00
N GLY A 100 -18.92 -15.22 13.71
CA GLY A 100 -19.63 -14.52 12.65
C GLY A 100 -19.51 -15.23 11.30
N ASP A 101 -20.55 -15.15 10.50
CA ASP A 101 -20.57 -15.78 9.18
C ASP A 101 -19.72 -14.99 8.17
N VAL A 102 -19.62 -13.66 8.32
CA VAL A 102 -18.75 -12.81 7.52
C VAL A 102 -17.73 -12.10 8.41
N THR A 103 -16.46 -12.19 8.03
CA THR A 103 -15.37 -11.40 8.62
C THR A 103 -15.10 -10.17 7.76
N VAL A 104 -15.14 -8.99 8.39
CA VAL A 104 -14.68 -7.72 7.85
C VAL A 104 -13.29 -7.45 8.44
N VAL A 105 -12.25 -7.52 7.61
CA VAL A 105 -10.89 -7.15 8.01
C VAL A 105 -10.68 -5.67 7.70
N ALA A 106 -10.31 -4.87 8.70
CA ALA A 106 -10.08 -3.45 8.60
C ALA A 106 -8.60 -3.13 8.85
N PHE A 107 -7.89 -2.66 7.83
CA PHE A 107 -6.53 -2.15 7.93
C PHE A 107 -6.58 -0.67 8.28
N MET A 108 -6.13 -0.31 9.47
CA MET A 108 -6.33 1.03 10.04
C MET A 108 -5.05 1.64 10.57
N ASP A 109 -5.03 2.98 10.59
CA ASP A 109 -3.96 3.80 11.16
C ASP A 109 -4.61 4.88 12.05
N TYR A 110 -4.13 5.06 13.28
CA TYR A 110 -4.66 6.03 14.24
C TYR A 110 -4.49 7.49 13.83
N ALA A 111 -3.51 7.81 12.97
CA ALA A 111 -3.36 9.15 12.41
C ALA A 111 -4.32 9.44 11.23
N CYS A 112 -4.97 8.41 10.68
CA CYS A 112 -5.77 8.54 9.47
C CYS A 112 -7.17 9.10 9.75
N GLY A 113 -7.46 10.27 9.17
CA GLY A 113 -8.79 10.90 9.26
C GLY A 113 -9.91 10.04 8.67
N TYR A 114 -9.66 9.32 7.57
CA TYR A 114 -10.64 8.42 6.95
C TYR A 114 -10.88 7.15 7.77
N CYS A 115 -9.88 6.67 8.51
CA CYS A 115 -10.06 5.59 9.48
C CYS A 115 -11.03 6.04 10.57
N ARG A 116 -10.78 7.22 11.16
CA ARG A 116 -11.68 7.82 12.16
C ARG A 116 -13.10 8.01 11.62
N ALA A 117 -13.23 8.49 10.39
CA ALA A 117 -14.53 8.72 9.76
C ALA A 117 -15.32 7.42 9.50
N SER A 118 -14.66 6.26 9.44
CA SER A 118 -15.32 4.97 9.22
C SER A 118 -15.81 4.30 10.50
N LEU A 119 -15.36 4.74 11.68
CA LEU A 119 -15.72 4.12 12.96
C LEU A 119 -17.24 4.07 13.21
N PRO A 120 -18.03 5.13 12.99
CA PRO A 120 -19.48 5.05 13.19
C PRO A 120 -20.14 3.98 12.32
N GLY A 121 -19.64 3.78 11.09
CA GLY A 121 -20.14 2.74 10.20
C GLY A 121 -19.85 1.33 10.70
N ILE A 122 -18.68 1.12 11.31
CA ILE A 122 -18.33 -0.17 11.94
C ILE A 122 -19.22 -0.43 13.15
N GLU A 123 -19.41 0.56 14.02
CA GLU A 123 -20.26 0.42 15.22
C GLU A 123 -21.71 0.12 14.84
N GLU A 124 -22.24 0.84 13.85
CA GLU A 124 -23.60 0.60 13.35
C GLU A 124 -23.75 -0.78 12.70
N LEU A 125 -22.72 -1.25 11.97
CA LEU A 125 -22.70 -2.60 11.40
C LEU A 125 -22.76 -3.67 12.49
N LEU A 126 -21.90 -3.55 13.51
CA LEU A 126 -21.85 -4.50 14.62
C LEU A 126 -23.16 -4.50 15.43
N ALA A 127 -23.81 -3.34 15.57
CA ALA A 127 -25.08 -3.22 16.27
C ALA A 127 -26.26 -3.84 15.48
N LYS A 128 -26.28 -3.68 14.15
CA LYS A 128 -27.39 -4.14 13.30
C LYS A 128 -27.24 -5.57 12.81
N ASP A 129 -26.02 -6.10 12.79
CA ASP A 129 -25.72 -7.43 12.27
C ASP A 129 -24.91 -8.28 13.27
N PRO A 130 -25.59 -9.05 14.15
CA PRO A 130 -24.92 -9.86 15.17
C PRO A 130 -24.18 -11.07 14.60
N ASN A 131 -24.23 -11.30 13.28
CA ASN A 131 -23.48 -12.36 12.61
C ASN A 131 -22.19 -11.86 11.98
N VAL A 132 -21.84 -10.58 12.11
CA VAL A 132 -20.57 -10.04 11.61
C VAL A 132 -19.46 -10.15 12.64
N ARG A 133 -18.27 -10.47 12.16
CA ARG A 133 -17.00 -10.33 12.88
C ARG A 133 -16.18 -9.22 12.25
N VAL A 134 -15.59 -8.34 13.04
CA VAL A 134 -14.61 -7.35 12.56
C VAL A 134 -13.24 -7.69 13.10
N VAL A 135 -12.24 -7.77 12.24
CA VAL A 135 -10.83 -8.00 12.59
C VAL A 135 -10.04 -6.74 12.27
N TYR A 136 -9.31 -6.21 13.24
CA TYR A 136 -8.52 -5.00 13.05
C TYR A 136 -7.07 -5.36 12.78
N ARG A 137 -6.52 -4.79 11.72
CA ARG A 137 -5.11 -4.88 11.35
C ARG A 137 -4.47 -3.53 11.52
N GLU A 138 -3.56 -3.45 12.48
CA GLU A 138 -2.76 -2.27 12.70
C GLU A 138 -1.81 -2.09 11.52
N PHE A 139 -2.05 -1.06 10.72
CA PHE A 139 -1.31 -0.76 9.48
C PHE A 139 -0.78 0.68 9.53
N PRO A 140 0.25 0.93 10.36
CA PRO A 140 0.78 2.28 10.59
C PRO A 140 1.63 2.75 9.41
N VAL A 141 1.06 3.58 8.54
CA VAL A 141 1.69 4.09 7.30
C VAL A 141 1.90 5.60 7.32
N LEU A 142 1.42 6.30 8.35
CA LEU A 142 1.42 7.77 8.41
C LEU A 142 2.51 8.38 9.30
N GLY A 143 3.42 7.57 9.83
CA GLY A 143 4.62 8.05 10.53
C GLY A 143 4.95 7.31 11.83
N PRO A 144 5.98 7.77 12.56
CA PRO A 144 6.46 7.09 13.77
C PRO A 144 5.41 7.05 14.90
N GLU A 145 4.61 8.10 15.05
CA GLU A 145 3.52 8.13 16.05
C GLU A 145 2.43 7.09 15.75
N SER A 146 2.15 6.82 14.47
CA SER A 146 1.26 5.73 14.07
C SER A 146 1.80 4.36 14.48
N VAL A 147 3.11 4.14 14.29
CA VAL A 147 3.78 2.90 14.69
C VAL A 147 3.70 2.71 16.21
N LEU A 148 3.97 3.77 16.98
CA LEU A 148 3.86 3.72 18.44
C LEU A 148 2.43 3.41 18.89
N ALA A 149 1.43 4.09 18.32
CA ALA A 149 0.02 3.85 18.58
C ALA A 149 -0.41 2.40 18.28
N ALA A 150 0.00 1.88 17.12
CA ALA A 150 -0.23 0.49 16.73
C ALA A 150 0.36 -0.50 17.73
N ARG A 151 1.60 -0.29 18.20
CA ARG A 151 2.21 -1.14 19.22
C ARG A 151 1.41 -1.17 20.51
N TRP A 152 0.94 -0.01 20.98
CA TRP A 152 0.11 0.09 22.18
C TRP A 152 -1.26 -0.58 22.00
N ALA A 153 -1.86 -0.47 20.80
CA ALA A 153 -3.10 -1.16 20.49
C ALA A 153 -2.92 -2.69 20.52
N LEU A 154 -1.84 -3.22 19.93
CA LEU A 154 -1.55 -4.66 19.98
C LEU A 154 -1.21 -5.13 21.40
N ALA A 155 -0.54 -4.30 22.21
CA ALA A 155 -0.37 -4.58 23.63
C ALA A 155 -1.72 -4.63 24.38
N ALA A 156 -2.65 -3.73 24.07
CA ALA A 156 -4.02 -3.76 24.59
C ALA A 156 -4.77 -5.03 24.17
N ALA A 157 -4.58 -5.48 22.92
CA ALA A 157 -5.16 -6.73 22.41
C ALA A 157 -4.67 -7.96 23.18
N GLY A 158 -3.39 -8.01 23.55
CA GLY A 158 -2.84 -9.05 24.41
C GLY A 158 -3.48 -9.11 25.81
N GLN A 159 -4.06 -7.99 26.26
CA GLN A 159 -4.76 -7.88 27.55
C GLN A 159 -6.29 -7.96 27.43
N GLY A 160 -6.83 -8.23 26.23
CA GLY A 160 -8.28 -8.23 25.99
C GLY A 160 -8.93 -6.84 26.07
N LYS A 161 -8.13 -5.76 25.99
CA LYS A 161 -8.55 -4.35 26.13
C LYS A 161 -8.42 -3.57 24.83
N PHE A 162 -8.32 -4.26 23.69
CA PHE A 162 -8.12 -3.65 22.38
C PHE A 162 -9.17 -2.59 22.06
N ARG A 163 -10.48 -2.93 22.07
CA ARG A 163 -11.53 -1.98 21.71
C ARG A 163 -11.54 -0.75 22.61
N ALA A 164 -11.45 -0.95 23.92
CA ALA A 164 -11.39 0.15 24.87
C ALA A 164 -10.22 1.11 24.57
N PHE A 165 -9.03 0.58 24.22
CA PHE A 165 -7.88 1.40 23.83
C PHE A 165 -8.09 2.07 22.47
N HIS A 166 -8.53 1.31 21.48
CA HIS A 166 -8.76 1.76 20.10
C HIS A 166 -9.75 2.93 20.07
N ASP A 167 -10.91 2.77 20.72
CA ASP A 167 -11.95 3.79 20.79
C ASP A 167 -11.47 5.02 21.56
N ALA A 168 -10.75 4.82 22.66
CA ALA A 168 -10.18 5.90 23.44
C ALA A 168 -9.14 6.72 22.66
N LEU A 169 -8.26 6.06 21.91
CA LEU A 169 -7.21 6.74 21.14
C LEU A 169 -7.79 7.52 19.97
N PHE A 170 -8.72 6.92 19.21
CA PHE A 170 -9.38 7.65 18.12
C PHE A 170 -10.19 8.86 18.62
N ALA A 171 -10.81 8.75 19.80
CA ALA A 171 -11.51 9.85 20.45
C ALA A 171 -10.58 10.94 20.99
N ALA A 172 -9.36 10.59 21.41
CA ALA A 172 -8.36 11.54 21.92
C ALA A 172 -7.75 12.42 20.81
N GLY A 173 -7.73 11.94 19.57
CA GLY A 173 -7.30 12.73 18.41
C GLY A 173 -6.15 12.09 17.65
N GLN A 174 -5.21 12.90 17.17
CA GLN A 174 -3.99 12.41 16.50
C GLN A 174 -3.11 11.64 17.49
N PRO A 175 -2.40 10.59 17.06
CA PRO A 175 -1.53 9.84 17.96
C PRO A 175 -0.38 10.75 18.42
N SER A 176 -0.18 10.74 19.73
CA SER A 176 0.92 11.40 20.43
C SER A 176 1.16 10.65 21.74
N ALA A 177 2.33 10.82 22.35
CA ALA A 177 2.61 10.22 23.67
C ALA A 177 1.53 10.57 24.72
N GLU A 178 1.00 11.79 24.70
CA GLU A 178 -0.06 12.24 25.60
C GLU A 178 -1.40 11.51 25.33
N ASN A 179 -1.85 11.48 24.08
CA ASN A 179 -3.12 10.85 23.71
C ASN A 179 -3.06 9.33 23.89
N ILE A 180 -1.90 8.71 23.65
CA ILE A 180 -1.67 7.29 23.95
C ILE A 180 -1.77 7.05 25.46
N ALA A 181 -1.14 7.89 26.29
CA ALA A 181 -1.24 7.75 27.74
C ALA A 181 -2.69 7.90 28.24
N LEU A 182 -3.46 8.84 27.70
CA LEU A 182 -4.89 8.98 28.00
C LEU A 182 -5.69 7.72 27.60
N ALA A 183 -5.40 7.16 26.43
CA ALA A 183 -6.06 5.94 25.96
C ALA A 183 -5.70 4.71 26.81
N VAL A 184 -4.44 4.59 27.25
CA VAL A 184 -3.96 3.56 28.18
C VAL A 184 -4.74 3.63 29.50
N GLU A 185 -4.89 4.82 30.09
CA GLU A 185 -5.66 5.02 31.31
C GLU A 185 -7.14 4.69 31.12
N LYS A 186 -7.76 5.23 30.07
CA LYS A 186 -9.19 5.06 29.80
C LYS A 186 -9.56 3.60 29.53
N ALA A 187 -8.67 2.85 28.88
CA ALA A 187 -8.83 1.42 28.65
C ALA A 187 -8.44 0.56 29.86
N GLY A 188 -7.84 1.16 30.89
CA GLY A 188 -7.39 0.50 32.11
C GLY A 188 -6.28 -0.52 31.85
N LEU A 189 -5.37 -0.27 30.91
CA LEU A 189 -4.26 -1.18 30.61
C LEU A 189 -3.33 -1.35 31.82
N ASP A 190 -2.85 -2.57 32.04
CA ASP A 190 -1.67 -2.75 32.88
C ASP A 190 -0.46 -2.19 32.13
N LYS A 191 0.03 -1.04 32.59
CA LYS A 191 1.15 -0.34 31.98
C LYS A 191 2.44 -1.15 32.01
N ALA A 192 2.72 -1.87 33.08
CA ALA A 192 3.96 -2.62 33.19
C ALA A 192 3.98 -3.79 32.19
N VAL A 193 2.84 -4.44 32.00
CA VAL A 193 2.67 -5.47 30.96
C VAL A 193 2.73 -4.84 29.57
N ALA A 194 2.03 -3.72 29.35
CA ALA A 194 1.97 -3.08 28.04
C ALA A 194 3.34 -2.55 27.58
N THR A 195 4.10 -1.87 28.43
CA THR A 195 5.44 -1.35 28.11
C THR A 195 6.41 -2.45 27.70
N LYS A 196 6.28 -3.65 28.26
CA LYS A 196 7.08 -4.81 27.80
C LYS A 196 6.59 -5.35 26.45
N ALA A 197 5.27 -5.35 26.24
CA ALA A 197 4.66 -5.89 25.04
C ALA A 197 4.93 -5.02 23.80
N ILE A 198 4.96 -3.69 23.92
CA ILE A 198 5.18 -2.78 22.77
C ILE A 198 6.55 -2.98 22.09
N GLU A 199 7.55 -3.46 22.83
CA GLU A 199 8.90 -3.79 22.30
C GLU A 199 9.08 -5.30 22.04
N SER A 200 8.00 -6.07 22.10
CA SER A 200 8.07 -7.52 21.95
C SER A 200 8.08 -7.95 20.49
N LYS A 201 8.82 -9.03 20.21
CA LYS A 201 8.89 -9.63 18.87
C LYS A 201 7.51 -9.97 18.27
N PRO A 202 6.51 -10.49 19.02
CA PRO A 202 5.18 -10.74 18.45
C PRO A 202 4.49 -9.47 17.91
N VAL A 203 4.60 -8.34 18.62
CA VAL A 203 4.01 -7.05 18.18
C VAL A 203 4.73 -6.53 16.94
N GLU A 204 6.06 -6.59 16.92
CA GLU A 204 6.87 -6.23 15.75
C GLU A 204 6.50 -7.07 14.52
N GLN A 205 6.39 -8.39 14.71
CA GLN A 205 6.05 -9.34 13.64
C GLN A 205 4.64 -9.12 13.09
N GLU A 206 3.67 -8.79 13.94
CA GLU A 206 2.30 -8.48 13.52
C GLU A 206 2.27 -7.22 12.64
N ILE A 207 2.92 -6.13 13.06
CA ILE A 207 3.00 -4.90 12.26
C ILE A 207 3.71 -5.20 10.93
N ALA A 208 4.84 -5.91 10.96
CA ALA A 208 5.56 -6.28 9.74
C ALA A 208 4.72 -7.17 8.80
N ALA A 209 3.91 -8.09 9.34
CA ALA A 209 2.99 -8.91 8.56
C ALA A 209 1.89 -8.05 7.91
N ASN A 210 1.34 -7.08 8.64
CA ASN A 210 0.32 -6.18 8.12
C ASN A 210 0.86 -5.30 6.98
N HIS A 211 2.11 -4.83 7.07
CA HIS A 211 2.76 -4.16 5.93
C HIS A 211 2.93 -5.06 4.72
N LYS A 212 3.34 -6.32 4.91
CA LYS A 212 3.45 -7.30 3.81
C LYS A 212 2.10 -7.59 3.17
N TYR A 213 1.01 -7.64 3.95
CA TYR A 213 -0.33 -7.74 3.39
C TYR A 213 -0.71 -6.50 2.58
N GLY A 214 -0.34 -5.31 3.05
CA GLY A 214 -0.51 -4.06 2.32
C GLY A 214 0.19 -4.08 0.95
N GLU A 215 1.44 -4.54 0.89
CA GLU A 215 2.20 -4.70 -0.36
C GLU A 215 1.56 -5.74 -1.28
N LEU A 216 1.26 -6.93 -0.74
CA LEU A 216 0.66 -8.05 -1.47
C LEU A 216 -0.69 -7.68 -2.09
N LEU A 217 -1.50 -6.93 -1.35
CA LEU A 217 -2.83 -6.51 -1.75
C LEU A 217 -2.82 -5.14 -2.43
N ALA A 218 -1.64 -4.61 -2.80
CA ALA A 218 -1.47 -3.33 -3.48
C ALA A 218 -2.28 -2.19 -2.81
N MET A 219 -2.32 -2.17 -1.48
CA MET A 219 -3.01 -1.15 -0.70
C MET A 219 -2.26 0.17 -0.81
N THR A 220 -2.97 1.22 -1.22
CA THR A 220 -2.40 2.56 -1.41
C THR A 220 -2.65 3.50 -0.23
N GLY A 221 -3.28 3.02 0.84
CA GLY A 221 -3.57 3.80 2.04
C GLY A 221 -4.56 3.14 2.99
N THR A 222 -4.95 3.89 4.02
CA THR A 222 -5.91 3.48 5.04
C THR A 222 -7.17 4.36 5.03
N PRO A 223 -8.35 3.82 5.37
CA PRO A 223 -8.60 2.41 5.64
C PRO A 223 -8.61 1.60 4.33
N SER A 224 -8.17 0.35 4.43
CA SER A 224 -8.36 -0.68 3.42
C SER A 224 -9.09 -1.86 4.05
N TRP A 225 -9.89 -2.56 3.28
CA TRP A 225 -10.83 -3.56 3.80
C TRP A 225 -10.73 -4.86 3.01
N VAL A 226 -10.83 -5.98 3.73
CA VAL A 226 -11.11 -7.28 3.11
C VAL A 226 -12.43 -7.79 3.65
N VAL A 227 -13.42 -7.98 2.79
CA VAL A 227 -14.76 -8.47 3.17
C VAL A 227 -15.09 -9.68 2.30
N GLY A 228 -15.07 -10.87 2.90
CA GLY A 228 -15.19 -12.12 2.18
C GLY A 228 -14.10 -12.28 1.12
N GLY A 229 -14.47 -12.22 -0.16
CA GLY A 229 -13.53 -12.33 -1.29
C GLY A 229 -12.97 -11.00 -1.79
N LYS A 230 -13.46 -9.86 -1.29
CA LYS A 230 -13.20 -8.56 -1.91
C LYS A 230 -12.23 -7.70 -1.13
N LEU A 231 -11.33 -7.05 -1.86
CA LEU A 231 -10.52 -5.94 -1.41
C LEU A 231 -11.27 -4.62 -1.72
N LEU A 232 -11.38 -3.74 -0.73
CA LEU A 232 -12.00 -2.42 -0.87
C LEU A 232 -11.06 -1.36 -0.30
N SER A 233 -11.05 -0.18 -0.90
CA SER A 233 -10.18 0.92 -0.49
C SER A 233 -11.00 2.16 -0.09
N GLY A 234 -10.47 2.92 0.86
CA GLY A 234 -11.01 4.20 1.30
C GLY A 234 -12.07 4.07 2.40
N ALA A 235 -12.51 5.23 2.91
CA ALA A 235 -13.53 5.29 3.96
C ALA A 235 -14.82 4.55 3.57
N ARG A 236 -15.47 3.96 4.57
CA ARG A 236 -16.75 3.28 4.42
C ARG A 236 -17.65 3.66 5.59
N ASP A 237 -18.86 4.06 5.27
CA ASP A 237 -19.96 4.21 6.22
C ASP A 237 -20.68 2.86 6.41
N TYR A 238 -21.75 2.85 7.20
CA TYR A 238 -22.56 1.66 7.42
C TYR A 238 -23.09 1.07 6.11
N ALA A 239 -23.62 1.89 5.21
CA ALA A 239 -24.22 1.42 3.96
C ALA A 239 -23.19 0.69 3.09
N GLY A 240 -21.98 1.26 2.95
CA GLY A 240 -20.89 0.65 2.21
C GLY A 240 -20.43 -0.69 2.82
N LEU A 241 -20.29 -0.76 4.15
CA LEU A 241 -19.90 -1.99 4.83
C LEU A 241 -21.00 -3.07 4.75
N ALA A 242 -22.26 -2.70 4.98
CA ALA A 242 -23.41 -3.60 4.91
C ALA A 242 -23.58 -4.18 3.51
N ALA A 243 -23.39 -3.39 2.46
CA ALA A 243 -23.41 -3.86 1.08
C ALA A 243 -22.29 -4.90 0.82
N ALA A 244 -21.07 -4.62 1.29
CA ALA A 244 -19.95 -5.56 1.16
C ALA A 244 -20.19 -6.88 1.91
N VAL A 245 -20.79 -6.81 3.10
CA VAL A 245 -21.17 -8.00 3.87
C VAL A 245 -22.27 -8.80 3.16
N ALA A 246 -23.31 -8.13 2.66
CA ALA A 246 -24.40 -8.79 1.93
C ALA A 246 -23.88 -9.50 0.67
N GLU A 247 -22.98 -8.85 -0.07
CA GLU A 247 -22.35 -9.47 -1.22
C GLU A 247 -21.47 -10.67 -0.85
N ALA A 248 -20.69 -10.57 0.23
CA ALA A 248 -19.89 -11.68 0.72
C ALA A 248 -20.75 -12.89 1.14
N ARG A 249 -21.97 -12.67 1.65
CA ARG A 249 -22.92 -13.76 1.93
C ARG A 249 -23.49 -14.39 0.67
N ALA A 250 -23.79 -13.59 -0.34
CA ALA A 250 -24.35 -14.08 -1.61
C ALA A 250 -23.35 -14.90 -2.43
N ALA A 251 -22.04 -14.73 -2.20
CA ALA A 251 -20.98 -15.44 -2.90
C ALA A 251 -20.55 -16.78 -2.24
N LYS A 252 -21.22 -17.20 -1.17
CA LYS A 252 -21.00 -18.51 -0.52
C LYS A 252 -21.84 -19.60 -1.16
#